data_AF-A0A2D6GGA3-F1
#
_entry.id   AF-A0A2D6GGA3-F1
#
_cell.length_a   1.000
_cell.length_b   1.000
_cell.length_c   1.000
_cell.angle_alpha   90.00
_cell.angle_beta   90.00
_cell.angle_gamma   90.00
#
_symmetry.space_group_name_H-M   'P 1'
#
loop_
_entity.id
_entity.type
_entity.pdbx_description
1 polymer ?
#
loop_
_entity_poly.entity_id
_entity_poly.type
_entity_poly.pdbx_seq_one_letter_code
_entity_poly.pdbx_strand_id
1 'polypeptide(L)'
;MMGPKGEDLGDVDVLAALPDSKLIVAIECKNLALARTPREIQNQLVELFKGSRDSSPTTTKHLRRVDWLRSNLSAVLTSLQLSVDEKTWTVVPLLVSDTEMYGPYLVSPPFPVCSLDTIARTSLVEIVKA
;
A
#
# COMPACT_ATOMS: atom_id res chain seq x y z
N MET A 1 3.05 -9.20 10.97
CA MET A 1 3.04 -8.07 11.95
C MET A 1 1.92 -8.29 12.99
N MET A 2 2.10 -7.94 14.26
CA MET A 2 1.08 -8.19 15.31
C MET A 2 0.28 -6.94 15.66
N GLY A 3 -1.04 -6.99 15.49
CA GLY A 3 -1.96 -5.91 15.82
C GLY A 3 -2.19 -5.73 17.33
N PRO A 4 -2.87 -4.65 17.73
CA PRO A 4 -3.03 -4.27 19.14
C PRO A 4 -3.84 -5.28 19.97
N LYS A 5 -4.63 -6.17 19.34
CA LYS A 5 -5.36 -7.24 20.02
C LYS A 5 -4.65 -8.60 19.93
N GLY A 6 -3.38 -8.61 19.49
CA GLY A 6 -2.63 -9.83 19.25
C GLY A 6 -3.08 -10.57 18.00
N GLU A 7 -3.80 -9.93 17.09
CA GLU A 7 -4.14 -10.50 15.79
C GLU A 7 -2.98 -10.39 14.81
N ASP A 8 -2.78 -11.40 13.95
CA ASP A 8 -1.81 -11.30 12.87
C ASP A 8 -2.36 -10.43 11.74
N LEU A 9 -1.64 -9.34 11.43
CA LEU A 9 -1.95 -8.43 10.33
C LEU A 9 -1.35 -8.91 8.99
N GLY A 10 -0.48 -9.91 9.04
CA GLY A 10 0.37 -10.32 7.92
C GLY A 10 1.48 -9.30 7.65
N ASP A 11 2.01 -9.36 6.44
CA ASP A 11 3.14 -8.56 5.98
C ASP A 11 2.72 -7.60 4.84
N VAL A 12 3.59 -6.63 4.53
CA VAL A 12 3.47 -5.80 3.33
C VAL A 12 4.25 -6.46 2.19
N ASP A 13 3.78 -6.34 0.95
CA ASP A 13 4.44 -6.98 -0.18
C ASP A 13 5.83 -6.37 -0.45
N VAL A 14 5.92 -5.03 -0.43
CA VAL A 14 7.18 -4.29 -0.59
C VAL A 14 7.23 -3.12 0.38
N LEU A 15 8.40 -2.90 0.99
CA LEU A 15 8.70 -1.74 1.82
C LEU A 15 9.88 -0.98 1.19
N ALA A 16 9.65 0.24 0.73
CA ALA A 16 10.69 1.09 0.16
C ALA A 16 11.08 2.19 1.15
N ALA A 17 12.38 2.37 1.39
CA ALA A 17 12.90 3.48 2.17
C ALA A 17 13.64 4.47 1.25
N LEU A 18 13.27 5.74 1.34
CA LEU A 18 13.85 6.84 0.58
C LEU A 18 14.48 7.84 1.55
N PRO A 19 15.79 7.69 1.87
CA PRO A 19 16.45 8.48 2.91
C PRO A 19 16.56 9.97 2.63
N ASP A 20 16.67 10.36 1.36
CA ASP A 20 16.79 11.76 0.95
C ASP A 20 15.49 12.53 1.21
N SER A 21 14.35 11.89 0.99
CA SER A 21 13.02 12.46 1.24
C SER A 21 12.43 12.09 2.59
N LYS A 22 13.16 11.33 3.42
CA LYS A 22 12.70 10.77 4.71
C LYS A 22 11.33 10.08 4.60
N LEU A 23 11.19 9.22 3.59
CA LEU A 23 9.93 8.55 3.29
C LEU A 23 10.08 7.03 3.40
N ILE A 24 9.13 6.39 4.06
CA ILE A 24 8.90 4.94 3.98
C ILE A 24 7.60 4.74 3.18
N VAL A 25 7.67 3.99 2.08
CA VAL A 25 6.51 3.64 1.26
C VAL A 25 6.17 2.17 1.51
N ALA A 26 4.98 1.94 2.05
CA ALA A 26 4.42 0.60 2.21
C ALA A 26 3.57 0.28 0.97
N ILE A 27 4.01 -0.69 0.18
CA ILE A 27 3.46 -0.99 -1.13
C ILE A 27 2.70 -2.32 -1.07
N GLU A 28 1.42 -2.29 -1.42
CA GLU A 28 0.62 -3.48 -1.72
C GLU A 28 0.62 -3.70 -3.24
N CYS A 29 0.93 -4.91 -3.68
CA CYS A 29 1.03 -5.28 -5.09
C CYS A 29 -0.16 -6.16 -5.49
N LYS A 30 -0.86 -5.80 -6.56
CA LYS A 30 -1.98 -6.59 -7.08
C LYS A 30 -1.81 -6.91 -8.56
N ASN A 31 -1.87 -8.20 -8.90
CA ASN A 31 -2.01 -8.64 -10.29
C ASN A 31 -3.50 -8.66 -10.66
N LEU A 32 -3.89 -7.77 -11.57
CA LEU A 32 -5.25 -7.62 -12.07
C LEU A 32 -5.42 -8.19 -13.48
N ALA A 33 -4.34 -8.45 -14.22
CA ALA A 33 -4.40 -9.08 -15.53
C ALA A 33 -5.01 -10.51 -15.50
N LEU A 34 -5.14 -11.13 -14.31
CA LEU A 34 -5.83 -12.39 -14.14
C LEU A 34 -7.35 -12.29 -14.39
N ALA A 35 -7.96 -11.12 -14.22
CA ALA A 35 -9.38 -10.92 -14.49
C ALA A 35 -9.61 -10.64 -15.98
N ARG A 36 -10.35 -11.53 -16.67
CA ARG A 36 -10.54 -11.45 -18.14
C ARG A 36 -11.94 -11.01 -18.55
N THR A 37 -12.93 -11.23 -17.68
CA THR A 37 -14.32 -10.85 -17.91
C THR A 37 -14.72 -9.63 -17.08
N PRO A 38 -15.72 -8.83 -17.52
CA PRO A 38 -16.20 -7.69 -16.74
C PRO A 38 -16.62 -8.05 -15.31
N ARG A 39 -17.18 -9.24 -15.12
CA ARG A 39 -17.57 -9.76 -13.80
C ARG A 39 -16.36 -10.06 -12.92
N GLU A 40 -15.30 -10.65 -13.47
CA GLU A 40 -14.06 -10.90 -12.73
C GLU A 40 -13.38 -9.60 -12.33
N ILE A 41 -13.34 -8.62 -13.24
CA ILE A 41 -12.79 -7.28 -12.96
C ILE A 41 -13.59 -6.63 -11.82
N GLN A 42 -14.93 -6.67 -11.90
CA GLN A 42 -15.80 -6.15 -10.85
C GLN A 42 -15.53 -6.82 -9.51
N ASN A 43 -15.38 -8.15 -9.48
CA ASN A 43 -15.08 -8.89 -8.26
C ASN A 43 -13.74 -8.46 -7.64
N GLN A 44 -12.70 -8.28 -8.47
CA GLN A 44 -11.39 -7.78 -8.00
C GLN A 44 -11.49 -6.37 -7.42
N LEU A 45 -12.24 -5.47 -8.06
CA LEU A 45 -12.46 -4.12 -7.54
C LEU A 45 -13.26 -4.14 -6.22
N VAL A 46 -14.24 -5.03 -6.09
CA VAL A 46 -14.98 -5.23 -4.83
C VAL A 46 -14.05 -5.73 -3.74
N GLU A 47 -13.23 -6.75 -3.99
CA GLU A 47 -12.25 -7.27 -3.03
C GLU A 47 -11.26 -6.17 -2.58
N LEU A 48 -10.76 -5.37 -3.52
CA LEU A 48 -9.79 -4.31 -3.24
C LEU A 48 -10.36 -3.17 -2.38
N PHE A 49 -11.55 -2.66 -2.74
CA PHE A 49 -12.05 -1.38 -2.23
C PHE A 49 -13.28 -1.47 -1.33
N LYS A 50 -14.08 -2.55 -1.43
CA LYS A 50 -15.33 -2.70 -0.67
C LYS A 50 -15.32 -3.87 0.31
N GLY A 51 -14.55 -4.93 0.02
CA GLY A 51 -14.61 -6.18 0.75
C GLY A 51 -15.91 -6.94 0.51
N SER A 52 -16.16 -7.93 1.36
CA SER A 52 -17.40 -8.71 1.40
C SER A 52 -17.98 -8.70 2.81
N ARG A 53 -19.13 -9.37 3.01
CA ARG A 53 -19.72 -9.54 4.36
C ARG A 53 -18.73 -10.14 5.36
N ASP A 54 -17.87 -11.04 4.89
CA ASP A 54 -16.97 -11.83 5.72
C ASP A 54 -15.50 -11.40 5.61
N SER A 55 -15.19 -10.39 4.78
CA SER A 55 -13.81 -9.96 4.58
C SER A 55 -13.67 -8.45 4.39
N SER A 56 -12.75 -7.84 5.13
CA SER A 56 -12.38 -6.44 4.93
C SER A 56 -11.71 -6.25 3.56
N PRO A 57 -11.92 -5.08 2.91
CA PRO A 57 -11.22 -4.76 1.68
C PRO A 57 -9.69 -4.84 1.85
N THR A 58 -9.00 -5.19 0.77
CA THR A 58 -7.52 -5.23 0.75
C THR A 58 -6.92 -3.88 1.15
N THR A 59 -7.51 -2.77 0.67
CA THR A 59 -7.06 -1.41 1.04
C THR A 59 -7.16 -1.15 2.56
N THR A 60 -8.22 -1.62 3.23
CA THR A 60 -8.36 -1.49 4.68
C THR A 60 -7.34 -2.35 5.43
N LYS A 61 -7.06 -3.57 4.96
CA LYS A 61 -6.03 -4.43 5.57
C LYS A 61 -4.64 -3.79 5.42
N HIS A 62 -4.33 -3.27 4.24
CA HIS A 62 -3.07 -2.57 3.99
C HIS A 62 -2.89 -1.35 4.89
N LEU A 63 -3.94 -0.52 5.04
CA LEU A 63 -3.90 0.63 5.95
C LEU A 63 -3.61 0.23 7.40
N ARG A 64 -4.14 -0.90 7.89
CA ARG A 64 -3.81 -1.39 9.23
C ARG A 64 -2.33 -1.76 9.37
N ARG A 65 -1.71 -2.29 8.33
CA ARG A 65 -0.25 -2.57 8.31
C ARG A 65 0.55 -1.28 8.27
N VAL A 66 0.10 -0.29 7.50
CA VAL A 66 0.70 1.05 7.47
C VAL A 66 0.62 1.73 8.84
N ASP A 67 -0.52 1.63 9.52
CA ASP A 67 -0.66 2.16 10.87
C ASP A 67 0.24 1.43 11.87
N TRP A 68 0.40 0.11 11.72
CA TRP A 68 1.39 -0.64 12.49
C TRP A 68 2.81 -0.13 12.24
N LEU A 69 3.20 0.08 10.98
CA LEU A 69 4.51 0.64 10.61
C LEU A 69 4.73 2.03 11.23
N ARG A 70 3.69 2.89 11.25
CA ARG A 70 3.73 4.22 11.89
C ARG A 70 3.93 4.11 13.40
N SER A 71 3.19 3.23 14.07
CA SER A 71 3.32 3.02 15.51
C SER A 71 4.63 2.36 15.93
N ASN A 72 5.34 1.72 14.99
CA ASN A 72 6.60 1.01 15.25
C ASN A 72 7.77 1.60 14.46
N LEU A 73 7.71 2.90 14.12
CA LEU A 73 8.61 3.53 13.16
C LEU A 73 10.10 3.43 13.54
N SER A 74 10.49 3.69 14.79
CA SER A 74 11.90 3.51 15.21
C SER A 74 12.35 2.05 15.14
N ALA A 75 11.44 1.11 15.46
CA ALA A 75 11.50 -0.31 15.14
C ALA A 75 12.03 -0.58 13.72
N VAL A 76 11.25 -0.05 12.79
CA VAL A 76 11.43 -0.21 11.34
C VAL A 76 12.70 0.50 10.85
N LEU A 77 12.96 1.73 11.29
CA LEU A 77 14.16 2.47 10.88
C LEU A 77 15.44 1.78 11.35
N THR A 78 15.43 1.24 12.58
CA THR A 78 16.56 0.49 13.13
C THR A 78 16.82 -0.79 12.33
N SER A 79 15.77 -1.54 11.97
CA SER A 79 15.93 -2.78 11.20
C SER A 79 16.45 -2.51 9.78
N LEU A 80 16.11 -1.35 9.21
CA LEU A 80 16.63 -0.87 7.92
C LEU A 80 18.00 -0.20 8.00
N GLN A 81 18.63 -0.15 9.18
CA GLN A 81 19.91 0.52 9.43
C GLN A 81 19.91 2.01 9.05
N LEU A 82 18.77 2.67 9.23
CA LEU A 82 18.57 4.09 8.95
C LEU A 82 18.67 4.93 10.24
N SER A 83 18.93 6.22 10.05
CA SER A 83 18.94 7.18 11.17
C SER A 83 17.58 7.24 11.86
N VAL A 84 17.58 7.00 13.17
CA VAL A 84 16.41 6.99 14.04
C VAL A 84 16.09 8.42 14.49
N ASP A 85 15.64 9.26 13.56
CA ASP A 85 14.99 10.53 13.87
C ASP A 85 13.54 10.47 13.38
N GLU A 86 12.69 9.82 14.18
CA GLU A 86 11.29 9.53 13.84
C GLU A 86 10.49 10.77 13.41
N LYS A 87 10.82 11.95 13.96
CA LYS A 87 10.10 13.20 13.66
C LYS A 87 10.27 13.63 12.21
N THR A 88 11.28 13.10 11.52
CA THR A 88 11.58 13.44 10.13
C THR A 88 10.99 12.45 9.14
N TRP A 89 10.71 11.21 9.56
CA TRP A 89 10.26 10.15 8.67
C TRP A 89 8.74 10.09 8.56
N THR A 90 8.25 9.93 7.33
CA THR A 90 6.82 9.73 7.06
C THR A 90 6.58 8.35 6.46
N VAL A 91 5.54 7.65 6.91
CA VAL A 91 5.09 6.38 6.33
C VAL A 91 3.83 6.61 5.49
N VAL A 92 3.91 6.29 4.20
CA VAL A 92 2.80 6.44 3.24
C VAL A 92 2.41 5.10 2.60
N PRO A 93 1.11 4.84 2.42
CA PRO A 93 0.62 3.70 1.65
C PRO A 93 0.66 3.96 0.14
N LEU A 94 0.89 2.91 -0.64
CA LEU A 94 0.75 2.89 -2.08
C LEU A 94 0.19 1.53 -2.52
N LEU A 95 -0.72 1.50 -3.50
CA LEU A 95 -1.10 0.27 -4.19
C LEU A 95 -0.55 0.29 -5.62
N VAL A 96 0.13 -0.79 -6.00
CA VAL A 96 0.73 -0.97 -7.32
C VAL A 96 0.04 -2.13 -8.01
N SER A 97 -0.37 -1.90 -9.24
CA SER A 97 -0.95 -2.92 -10.11
C SER A 97 -0.05 -3.23 -11.29
N ASP A 98 -0.13 -4.45 -11.82
CA ASP A 98 0.59 -4.85 -13.03
C ASP A 98 0.08 -4.15 -14.30
N THR A 99 -1.17 -3.68 -14.29
CA THR A 99 -1.81 -2.93 -15.38
C THR A 99 -2.50 -1.68 -14.86
N GLU A 100 -2.59 -0.63 -15.68
CA GLU A 100 -3.39 0.55 -15.30
C GLU A 100 -4.83 0.17 -14.99
N MET A 101 -5.31 0.64 -13.85
CA MET A 101 -6.71 0.49 -13.49
C MET A 101 -7.50 1.72 -13.88
N TYR A 102 -8.59 1.52 -14.61
CA TYR A 102 -9.64 2.53 -14.73
C TYR A 102 -10.53 2.59 -13.46
N GLY A 103 -10.48 1.54 -12.63
CA GLY A 103 -11.28 1.39 -11.40
C GLY A 103 -11.13 2.50 -10.35
N PRO A 104 -9.93 3.00 -10.03
CA PRO A 104 -9.72 4.14 -9.12
C PRO A 104 -10.46 5.43 -9.51
N TYR A 105 -10.77 5.63 -10.80
CA TYR A 105 -11.62 6.75 -11.23
C TYR A 105 -13.12 6.54 -10.90
N LEU A 106 -13.51 5.30 -10.59
CA LEU A 106 -14.87 4.90 -10.22
C LEU A 106 -15.04 4.69 -8.71
N VAL A 107 -13.95 4.48 -7.98
CA VAL A 107 -13.91 4.29 -6.53
C VAL A 107 -12.75 5.11 -5.99
N SER A 108 -13.06 6.27 -5.39
CA SER A 108 -12.09 7.17 -4.76
C SER A 108 -11.24 6.41 -3.74
N PRO A 109 -9.98 6.03 -4.06
CA PRO A 109 -9.18 5.20 -3.19
C PRO A 109 -8.70 6.04 -1.99
N PRO A 110 -8.53 5.44 -0.80
CA PRO A 110 -8.09 6.18 0.38
C PRO A 110 -6.61 6.58 0.36
N PHE A 111 -5.87 6.16 -0.67
CA PHE A 111 -4.46 6.47 -0.88
C PHE A 111 -4.07 6.26 -2.35
N PRO A 112 -2.88 6.75 -2.78
CA PRO A 112 -2.43 6.64 -4.17
C PRO A 112 -2.42 5.21 -4.71
N VAL A 113 -2.79 5.10 -5.99
CA VAL A 113 -2.84 3.85 -6.74
C VAL A 113 -2.17 4.08 -8.08
N CYS A 114 -1.23 3.24 -8.48
CA CYS A 114 -0.57 3.35 -9.78
C CYS A 114 -0.31 1.97 -10.42
N SER A 115 0.16 1.99 -11.66
CA SER A 115 0.65 0.79 -12.34
C SER A 115 2.16 0.64 -12.19
N LEU A 116 2.65 -0.56 -12.48
CA LEU A 116 4.09 -0.84 -12.52
C LEU A 116 4.79 -0.01 -13.60
N ASP A 117 4.15 0.25 -14.75
CA ASP A 117 4.70 1.14 -15.79
C ASP A 117 4.84 2.58 -15.29
N THR A 118 3.90 3.07 -14.47
CA THR A 118 4.00 4.39 -13.84
C THR A 118 5.24 4.50 -12.94
N ILE A 119 5.52 3.47 -12.12
CA ILE A 119 6.72 3.45 -11.27
C ILE A 119 8.01 3.38 -12.09
N ALA A 120 7.99 2.73 -13.25
CA ALA A 120 9.16 2.66 -14.12
C ALA A 120 9.51 4.01 -14.78
N ARG A 121 8.58 4.97 -14.82
CA ARG A 121 8.74 6.26 -15.51
C ARG A 121 8.76 7.47 -14.57
N THR A 122 8.27 7.32 -13.34
CA THR A 122 8.04 8.41 -12.39
C THR A 122 8.58 8.03 -11.01
N SER A 123 9.12 8.99 -10.27
CA SER A 123 9.65 8.70 -8.93
C SER A 123 8.54 8.38 -7.93
N LEU A 124 8.83 7.49 -6.96
CA LEU A 124 7.89 7.19 -5.88
C LEU A 124 7.51 8.44 -5.07
N VAL A 125 8.43 9.40 -4.94
CA VAL A 125 8.19 10.67 -4.23
C VAL A 125 7.10 11.49 -4.92
N GLU A 126 7.09 11.53 -6.25
CA GLU A 126 6.06 12.25 -7.02
C GLU A 126 4.73 11.52 -6.94
N ILE A 127 4.73 10.18 -7.09
CA ILE A 127 3.51 9.36 -7.08
C ILE A 127 2.74 9.50 -5.76
N VAL A 128 3.45 9.48 -4.62
CA VAL A 128 2.81 9.52 -3.30
C VAL A 128 2.44 10.93 -2.80
N LYS A 129 2.86 11.98 -3.52
CA LYS A 129 2.55 13.38 -3.22
C LYS A 129 1.44 13.97 -4.10
N ALA A 130 1.06 13.27 -5.17
CA ALA A 130 -0.03 13.64 -6.08
C ALA A 130 -1.41 13.40 -5.44
#